data_AF-A0A8T4KW92-F1
#
_entry.id   AF-A0A8T4KW92-F1
#
_cell.length_a   1.000
_cell.length_b   1.000
_cell.length_c   1.000
_cell.angle_alpha   90.00
_cell.angle_beta   90.00
_cell.angle_gamma   90.00
#
_symmetry.space_group_name_H-M   'P 1'
#
loop_
_entity.id
_entity.type
_entity.pdbx_description
1 polymer ?
#
loop_
_entity_poly.entity_id
_entity_poly.type
_entity_poly.pdbx_seq_one_letter_code
_entity_poly.pdbx_strand_id
1 'polypeptide(L)' 'MMKKIFVALIILLFLLLGCVQPQEQPKKIKVAVVIPLTGAVAFTGEDFLNGMLLAKDKINSNVELYIEDSQSNAKDGRQN' A
#
# COMPACT_ATOMS: atom_id res chain seq x y z
N MET A 1 -15.40 -52.75 2.93
CA MET A 1 -14.41 -52.10 3.83
C MET A 1 -13.65 -50.97 3.12
N MET A 2 -13.06 -51.22 1.93
CA MET A 2 -12.33 -50.22 1.12
C MET A 2 -13.12 -48.94 0.77
N LYS A 3 -14.42 -49.04 0.46
CA LYS A 3 -15.25 -47.87 0.11
C LYS A 3 -15.38 -46.86 1.27
N LYS A 4 -15.38 -47.31 2.52
CA LYS A 4 -15.44 -46.43 3.72
C LYS A 4 -14.11 -45.71 3.95
N ILE A 5 -12.99 -46.39 3.68
CA ILE A 5 -11.64 -45.83 3.76
C ILE A 5 -11.45 -44.75 2.69
N PHE A 6 -11.95 -45.00 1.47
CA PHE A 6 -11.90 -44.02 0.38
C PHE A 6 -12.68 -42.75 0.70
N VAL A 7 -13.89 -42.89 1.28
CA VAL A 7 -14.72 -41.76 1.72
C VAL A 7 -14.02 -40.98 2.84
N ALA A 8 -13.41 -41.66 3.81
CA ALA A 8 -12.65 -41.00 4.88
C ALA A 8 -11.45 -40.21 4.35
N LEU A 9 -10.74 -40.73 3.33
CA LEU A 9 -9.63 -40.05 2.65
C LEU A 9 -10.08 -38.78 1.93
N ILE A 10 -11.22 -38.82 1.25
CA ILE A 10 -11.79 -37.65 0.57
C ILE A 10 -12.16 -36.57 1.59
N ILE A 11 -12.81 -36.95 2.69
CA ILE A 11 -13.19 -36.00 3.75
C ILE A 11 -11.95 -35.36 4.39
N LEU A 12 -10.91 -36.15 4.65
CA LEU A 12 -9.65 -35.66 5.18
C LEU A 12 -8.95 -34.68 4.23
N LEU A 13 -8.98 -34.95 2.92
CA LEU A 13 -8.43 -34.06 1.91
C LEU A 13 -9.16 -32.71 1.86
N PHE A 14 -10.50 -32.73 1.95
CA PHE A 14 -11.32 -31.51 1.99
C PHE A 14 -11.06 -30.67 3.27
N LEU A 15 -10.86 -31.33 4.41
CA LEU A 15 -10.51 -30.66 5.67
C LEU A 15 -9.14 -29.96 5.58
N LEU A 16 -8.17 -30.56 4.90
CA LEU A 16 -6.84 -29.97 4.71
C LEU A 16 -6.85 -28.78 3.73
N LEU A 17 -7.69 -28.82 2.69
CA LEU A 17 -7.84 -27.73 1.73
C LEU A 17 -8.49 -26.48 2.33
N GLY A 18 -9.34 -26.63 3.37
CA GLY A 18 -10.01 -25.52 4.05
C GLY A 18 -9.12 -24.69 4.99
N CYS A 19 -7.92 -25.18 5.33
CA CYS A 19 -7.00 -24.50 6.24
C CYS A 19 -6.06 -23.49 5.57
N VAL A 20 -6.09 -23.36 4.23
CA VAL A 20 -5.33 -22.32 3.53
C VAL A 20 -6.08 -21.00 3.70
N GLN A 21 -5.76 -20.28 4.77
CA GLN A 21 -6.17 -18.90 4.92
C GLN A 21 -5.43 -18.08 3.84
N PRO A 22 -6.14 -17.33 2.97
CA PRO A 22 -5.47 -16.43 2.04
C PRO A 22 -4.56 -15.52 2.85
N GLN A 23 -3.27 -15.50 2.55
CA GLN A 23 -2.41 -14.44 3.06
C GLN A 23 -2.98 -13.13 2.49
N GLU A 24 -3.67 -12.37 3.34
CA GLU A 24 -3.98 -10.98 3.03
C GLU A 24 -2.64 -10.28 2.80
N GLN A 25 -2.32 -10.01 1.53
CA GLN A 25 -1.16 -9.20 1.22
C GLN A 25 -1.32 -7.88 1.99
N PRO A 26 -0.27 -7.40 2.68
CA PRO A 26 -0.37 -6.19 3.47
C PRO A 26 -0.89 -5.07 2.57
N LYS A 27 -2.09 -4.59 2.87
CA LYS A 27 -2.80 -3.62 2.03
C LYS A 27 -1.90 -2.41 1.81
N LYS A 28 -1.57 -2.12 0.55
CA LYS A 28 -0.80 -0.93 0.18
C LYS A 28 -1.54 0.32 0.64
N ILE A 29 -0.89 1.15 1.44
CA ILE A 29 -1.42 2.45 1.85
C ILE A 29 -1.02 3.45 0.77
N LYS A 30 -2.01 3.95 0.02
CA LYS A 30 -1.79 4.95 -1.02
C LYS A 30 -1.98 6.34 -0.44
N VAL A 31 -0.98 7.20 -0.58
CA VAL A 31 -1.02 8.58 -0.08
C VAL A 31 -0.74 9.53 -1.25
N ALA A 32 -1.70 10.39 -1.56
CA ALA A 32 -1.50 11.50 -2.48
C ALA A 32 -0.93 12.69 -1.69
N VAL A 33 0.14 13.29 -2.21
CA VAL A 33 0.79 14.46 -1.62
C VAL A 33 0.88 15.55 -2.67
N VAL A 34 0.21 16.66 -2.37
CA VAL A 34 0.21 17.86 -3.19
C VAL A 34 1.08 18.89 -2.49
N ILE A 35 2.23 19.20 -3.10
CA ILE A 35 3.26 20.00 -2.45
C ILE A 35 3.99 20.88 -3.48
N PRO A 36 4.38 22.12 -3.16
CA PRO A 36 5.07 22.97 -4.14
C PRO A 36 6.50 22.48 -4.33
N LEU A 37 6.77 21.78 -5.41
CA LEU A 37 8.13 21.41 -5.84
C LEU A 37 8.72 22.45 -6.79
N THR A 38 7.89 23.34 -7.32
CA THR A 38 8.30 24.52 -8.05
C THR A 38 7.60 25.80 -7.55
N GLY A 39 8.04 26.95 -8.05
CA GLY A 39 7.53 28.26 -7.66
C GLY A 39 8.20 28.84 -6.41
N ALA A 40 7.59 29.88 -5.84
CA ALA A 40 8.20 30.73 -4.81
C ALA A 40 8.51 30.01 -3.48
N VAL A 41 7.87 28.87 -3.20
CA VAL A 41 8.06 28.10 -1.96
C VAL A 41 8.56 26.66 -2.22
N ALA A 42 9.20 26.43 -3.37
CA ALA A 42 9.76 25.13 -3.76
C ALA A 42 10.70 24.53 -2.70
N PHE A 43 11.58 25.37 -2.12
CA PHE A 43 12.51 24.95 -1.07
C PHE A 43 11.82 24.27 0.10
N THR A 44 10.69 24.82 0.57
CA THR A 44 9.91 24.21 1.65
C THR A 44 9.30 22.88 1.21
N GLY A 45 8.79 22.77 -0.02
CA GLY A 45 8.24 21.52 -0.53
C GLY A 45 9.28 20.43 -0.71
N GLU A 46 10.51 20.78 -1.12
CA GLU A 46 11.65 19.86 -1.18
C GLU A 46 12.00 19.30 0.21
N ASP A 47 12.05 20.15 1.24
CA ASP A 47 12.32 19.71 2.62
C ASP A 47 11.28 18.69 3.10
N PHE A 48 10.00 18.96 2.86
CA PHE A 48 8.92 18.01 3.17
C PHE A 48 9.01 16.72 2.37
N LEU A 49 9.28 16.80 1.05
CA LEU A 49 9.45 15.63 0.19
C LEU A 49 10.55 14.72 0.71
N ASN A 50 11.71 15.29 1.00
CA ASN A 50 12.87 14.57 1.53
C ASN A 50 12.55 13.93 2.89
N GLY A 51 11.84 14.64 3.77
CA GLY A 51 11.37 14.12 5.05
C GLY A 51 10.44 12.91 4.90
N MET A 52 9.48 12.96 3.97
CA MET A 52 8.57 11.85 3.70
C MET A 52 9.29 10.64 3.11
N LEU A 53 10.23 10.85 2.19
CA LEU A 53 11.02 9.76 1.60
C LEU A 53 11.90 9.08 2.65
N LEU A 54 12.54 9.87 3.52
CA LEU A 54 13.32 9.35 4.65
C LEU A 54 12.44 8.58 5.64
N ALA A 55 11.24 9.08 5.95
CA ALA A 55 10.30 8.39 6.82
C ALA A 55 9.85 7.08 6.19
N LYS A 56 9.50 7.08 4.89
CA LYS A 56 9.09 5.89 4.14
C LYS A 56 10.15 4.79 4.19
N ASP A 57 11.41 5.18 4.00
CA ASP A 57 12.56 4.26 4.07
C ASP A 57 12.69 3.61 5.47
N LYS A 58 12.53 4.41 6.54
CA LYS A 58 12.67 3.93 7.93
C LYS A 58 11.55 3.00 8.40
N ILE A 59 10.31 3.23 7.98
CA ILE A 59 9.15 2.52 8.54
C ILE A 59 8.92 1.12 7.94
N ASN A 60 9.73 0.70 6.95
CA ASN A 60 9.60 -0.58 6.22
C ASN A 60 8.13 -0.94 5.92
N SER A 61 7.35 0.07 5.52
CA SER A 61 5.91 -0.04 5.36
C SER A 61 5.54 -0.05 3.88
N ASN A 62 4.39 -0.65 3.56
CA ASN A 62 3.87 -0.72 2.20
C ASN A 62 3.14 0.58 1.78
N VAL A 63 3.79 1.74 2.03
CA VAL A 63 3.27 3.06 1.67
C VAL A 63 3.72 3.44 0.26
N GLU A 64 2.76 3.79 -0.57
CA GLU A 64 2.96 4.27 -1.94
C GLU A 64 2.59 5.77 -2.00
N LEU A 65 3.58 6.61 -2.28
CA LEU A 65 3.42 8.06 -2.38
C LEU A 65 3.18 8.45 -3.84
N TYR A 66 2.11 9.22 -4.08
CA TYR A 66 1.83 9.87 -5.36
C TYR A 66 2.04 11.37 -5.18
N ILE A 67 3.01 11.93 -5.89
CA ILE A 67 3.48 13.29 -5.63
C ILE A 67 3.07 14.18 -6.79
N GLU A 68 2.39 15.28 -6.47
CA GLU A 68 1.92 16.28 -7.42
C GLU A 68 2.46 17.66 -7.04
N ASP A 69 3.04 18.35 -8.01
CA ASP A 69 3.59 19.69 -7.83
C ASP A 69 2.49 20.75 -7.91
N SER A 70 2.26 21.47 -6.82
CA SER A 70 1.29 22.56 -6.78
C SER A 70 1.80 23.89 -7.35
N GLN A 71 3.08 23.97 -7.76
CA GLN A 71 3.69 25.14 -8.39
C GLN A 71 3.56 26.44 -7.56
N SER A 72 3.42 26.32 -6.23
CA SER A 72 3.12 27.43 -5.33
C SER A 72 1.80 28.16 -5.65
N ASN A 73 0.84 27.47 -6.27
CA ASN A 73 -0.43 28.03 -6.72
C ASN A 73 -1.62 27.32 -6.06
N ALA A 74 -2.52 28.10 -5.46
CA ALA A 74 -3.68 27.56 -4.75
C ALA A 74 -4.69 26.84 -5.68
N LYS A 75 -4.73 27.17 -6.97
CA LYS A 75 -5.59 26.49 -7.94
C LYS A 75 -5.06 25.10 -8.29
N ASP A 76 -3.75 25.00 -8.45
CA ASP A 76 -3.07 23.75 -8.79
C ASP A 76 -3.01 22.81 -7.58
N GLY A 77 -3.11 23.36 -6.36
CA GLY A 77 -3.27 22.57 -5.12
C GLY A 77 -4.67 21.99 -4.88
N ARG A 78 -5.68 22.39 -5.66
CA ARG A 78 -7.08 22.01 -5.45
C ARG A 78 -7.45 20.88 -6.41
N GLN A 79 -7.29 19.64 -5.97
CA GLN A 79 -7.84 18.50 -6.71
C GLN A 79 -9.39 18.61 -6.69
N ASN A 80 -9.99 18.88 -7.85
CA ASN A 80 -11.45 18.87 -8.05
C ASN A 80 -11.96 17.44 -8.15
#